data_AF-A0A392NBA6-F1
#
_entry.id   AF-A0A392NBA6-F1
#
_cell.length_a   1.000
_cell.length_b   1.000
_cell.length_c   1.000
_cell.angle_alpha   90.00
_cell.angle_beta   90.00
_cell.angle_gamma   90.00
#
_symmetry.space_group_name_H-M   'P 1'
#
loop_
_entity.id
_entity.type
_entity.pdbx_description
1 polymer ?
#
loop_
_entity_poly.entity_id
_entity_poly.type
_entity_poly.pdbx_seq_one_letter_code
_entity_poly.pdbx_strand_id
1 'polypeptide(L)'
;MSFEIVQKCGGLPLAIVAIGGLLSTKDKNMFEWRKVSQNLRMELERNVHLTDIMKILSLSYDDLPHHLKSCMLYFGIYPEDYTIKRKRLTRQWMAEGFVKNEEKRPLEEVSEEYLIELIQRSLINVSVVGFDGKVRSCQIHDVLHEVIIRKMKDLSFCHLIHKDDEQVTIDVTRRFSIAAISNNDDLRNTSNSGIRAIFVFDKGELPTHFMDGLSVKFKLLKVLDFENSLLNSIPDNMGNLFHLRYLNLSHTKVTILPRSIGNLVNLETLDLRQTKVHELPKEINKLTKLRLLPVYYRRYEGHYDMLNFTTGVQLQEGIGCLKSLQKLYFLEADHGGVDLFRELKMLT
;
A
#
# COMPACT_ATOMS: atom_id res chain seq x y z
N MET A 1 0.07 -28.57 -9.76
CA MET A 1 1.39 -28.35 -9.11
C MET A 1 2.46 -27.92 -10.11
N SER A 2 2.72 -28.66 -11.20
CA SER A 2 3.59 -28.15 -12.29
C SER A 2 3.08 -26.81 -12.86
N PHE A 3 1.76 -26.70 -13.03
CA PHE A 3 1.09 -25.46 -13.43
C PHE A 3 1.32 -24.29 -12.45
N GLU A 4 1.31 -24.57 -11.14
CA GLU A 4 1.51 -23.56 -10.08
C GLU A 4 2.95 -23.03 -10.10
N ILE A 5 3.94 -23.91 -10.29
CA ILE A 5 5.35 -23.50 -10.43
C ILE A 5 5.57 -22.66 -11.68
N VAL A 6 4.94 -23.03 -12.80
CA VAL A 6 5.01 -22.24 -14.05
C VAL A 6 4.30 -20.90 -13.87
N GLN A 7 3.19 -20.83 -13.12
CA GLN A 7 2.54 -19.57 -12.77
C GLN A 7 3.47 -18.66 -11.97
N LYS A 8 4.23 -19.20 -11.00
CA LYS A 8 5.23 -18.44 -10.24
C LYS A 8 6.36 -17.87 -11.10
N CYS A 9 6.69 -18.52 -12.21
CA CYS A 9 7.65 -17.98 -13.18
C CYS A 9 7.11 -16.75 -13.91
N GLY A 10 5.81 -16.45 -13.81
CA GLY A 10 5.18 -15.26 -14.37
C GLY A 10 5.36 -15.12 -15.88
N GLY A 11 5.47 -16.24 -16.60
CA GLY A 11 5.68 -16.27 -18.05
C GLY A 11 7.09 -15.90 -18.52
N LEU A 12 8.06 -15.70 -17.61
CA LEU A 12 9.45 -15.41 -17.96
C LEU A 12 10.14 -16.67 -18.49
N PRO A 13 10.51 -16.76 -19.78
CA PRO A 13 11.07 -17.98 -20.35
C PRO A 13 12.34 -18.43 -19.63
N LEU A 14 13.18 -17.46 -19.23
CA LEU A 14 14.42 -17.72 -18.51
C LEU A 14 14.18 -18.33 -17.11
N ALA A 15 13.16 -17.85 -16.40
CA ALA A 15 12.76 -18.43 -15.11
C ALA A 15 12.22 -19.85 -15.27
N ILE A 16 11.38 -20.08 -16.31
CA ILE A 16 10.81 -21.40 -16.60
C ILE A 16 11.90 -22.42 -16.92
N VAL A 17 12.87 -22.06 -17.77
CA VAL A 17 13.97 -22.96 -18.14
C VAL A 17 14.81 -23.32 -16.91
N ALA A 18 15.09 -22.36 -16.04
CA ALA A 18 15.96 -22.60 -14.90
C ALA A 18 15.28 -23.36 -13.77
N ILE A 19 14.02 -23.05 -13.46
CA ILE A 19 13.24 -23.81 -12.49
C ILE A 19 12.97 -25.22 -13.03
N GLY A 20 12.70 -25.37 -14.33
CA GLY A 20 12.59 -26.68 -14.98
C GLY A 20 13.89 -27.49 -14.88
N GLY A 21 15.04 -26.84 -15.12
CA GLY A 21 16.37 -27.42 -14.91
C GLY A 21 16.59 -27.87 -13.47
N LEU A 22 16.25 -27.03 -12.48
CA LEU A 22 16.32 -27.39 -11.06
C LEU A 22 15.45 -28.61 -10.74
N LEU A 23 14.19 -28.61 -11.16
CA LEU A 23 13.26 -29.72 -10.91
C LEU A 23 13.71 -31.03 -11.57
N SER A 24 14.42 -30.96 -12.69
CA SER A 24 14.98 -32.16 -13.34
C SER A 24 16.03 -32.89 -12.49
N THR A 25 16.68 -32.17 -11.56
CA THR A 25 17.68 -32.73 -10.64
C THR A 25 17.08 -33.31 -9.36
N LYS A 26 15.78 -33.10 -9.11
CA LYS A 26 15.09 -33.58 -7.91
C LYS A 26 14.32 -34.86 -8.21
N ASP A 27 14.06 -35.64 -7.16
CA ASP A 27 13.19 -36.80 -7.27
C ASP A 27 11.81 -36.39 -7.78
N LYS A 28 11.25 -37.21 -8.68
CA LYS A 28 9.95 -36.97 -9.33
C LYS A 28 8.78 -37.30 -8.38
N ASN A 29 8.85 -36.80 -7.16
CA ASN A 29 7.83 -36.99 -6.14
C ASN A 29 7.15 -35.65 -5.81
N MET A 30 5.90 -35.74 -5.34
CA MET A 30 5.08 -34.57 -5.06
C MET A 30 5.66 -33.67 -3.96
N PHE A 31 6.33 -34.29 -2.99
CA PHE A 31 6.84 -33.63 -1.80
C PHE A 31 8.01 -32.69 -2.10
N GLU A 32 9.00 -33.17 -2.85
CA GLU A 32 10.18 -32.38 -3.25
C GLU A 32 9.79 -31.21 -4.16
N TRP A 33 8.87 -31.41 -5.08
CA TRP A 33 8.38 -30.33 -5.95
C TRP A 33 7.61 -29.27 -5.17
N ARG A 34 6.80 -29.68 -4.19
CA ARG A 34 6.10 -28.76 -3.29
C ARG A 34 7.09 -27.97 -2.43
N LYS A 35 8.13 -28.64 -1.94
CA LYS A 35 9.21 -28.01 -1.15
C LYS A 35 9.96 -26.96 -1.97
N VAL A 36 10.26 -27.21 -3.24
CA VAL A 36 10.88 -26.21 -4.14
C VAL A 36 9.94 -25.04 -4.40
N SER A 37 8.66 -25.29 -4.66
CA SER A 37 7.66 -24.22 -4.87
C SER A 37 7.47 -23.31 -3.65
N GLN A 38 7.45 -23.90 -2.45
CA GLN A 38 7.27 -23.20 -1.18
C GLN A 38 8.54 -22.49 -0.70
N ASN A 39 9.72 -22.98 -1.10
CA ASN A 39 11.01 -22.44 -0.65
C ASN A 39 11.85 -21.90 -1.81
N LEU A 40 11.20 -21.29 -2.80
CA LEU A 40 11.86 -20.78 -4.01
C LEU A 40 13.02 -19.84 -3.64
N ARG A 41 12.83 -18.96 -2.64
CA ARG A 41 13.87 -18.10 -2.06
C ARG A 41 15.15 -18.84 -1.67
N MET A 42 15.03 -19.95 -0.92
CA MET A 42 16.19 -20.73 -0.46
C MET A 42 16.85 -21.51 -1.60
N GLU A 43 16.06 -22.04 -2.53
CA GLU A 43 16.60 -22.77 -3.69
C GLU A 43 17.29 -21.82 -4.70
N LEU A 44 16.82 -20.58 -4.81
CA LEU A 44 17.46 -19.51 -5.60
C LEU A 44 18.88 -19.18 -5.11
N GLU A 45 19.15 -19.34 -3.80
CA GLU A 45 20.46 -19.04 -3.19
C GLU A 45 21.46 -20.19 -3.32
N ARG A 46 20.97 -21.42 -3.39
CA ARG A 46 21.81 -22.62 -3.42
C ARG A 46 22.26 -23.01 -4.83
N ASN A 47 21.51 -22.62 -5.84
CA ASN A 47 21.76 -23.06 -7.21
C ASN A 47 22.48 -21.98 -8.03
N VAL A 48 23.63 -22.36 -8.61
CA VAL A 48 24.50 -21.45 -9.39
C VAL A 48 23.77 -20.87 -10.60
N HIS A 49 23.02 -21.68 -11.36
CA HIS A 49 22.30 -21.21 -12.55
C HIS A 49 21.17 -20.24 -12.20
N LEU A 50 20.48 -20.48 -11.08
CA LEU A 50 19.46 -19.56 -10.58
C LEU A 50 20.08 -18.25 -10.09
N THR A 51 21.25 -18.32 -9.45
CA THR A 51 22.00 -17.14 -9.02
C THR A 51 22.38 -16.25 -10.21
N ASP A 52 22.82 -16.85 -11.32
CA ASP A 52 23.16 -16.09 -12.54
C ASP A 52 21.94 -15.42 -13.17
N ILE A 53 20.77 -16.06 -13.12
CA ILE A 53 19.50 -15.43 -13.54
C ILE A 53 19.14 -14.27 -12.64
N MET A 54 19.34 -14.39 -11.32
CA MET A 54 19.11 -13.29 -10.40
C MET A 54 20.06 -12.12 -10.66
N LYS A 55 21.31 -12.37 -11.05
CA LYS A 55 22.23 -11.31 -11.51
C LYS A 55 21.73 -10.65 -12.78
N ILE A 56 21.26 -11.42 -13.76
CA ILE A 56 20.70 -10.88 -15.01
C ILE A 56 19.46 -10.03 -14.72
N LEU A 57 18.52 -10.53 -13.92
CA LEU A 57 17.32 -9.79 -13.53
C LEU A 57 17.63 -8.57 -12.65
N SER A 58 18.73 -8.61 -11.89
CA SER A 58 19.23 -7.45 -11.14
C SER A 58 19.65 -6.31 -12.07
N LEU A 59 20.19 -6.59 -13.26
CA LEU A 59 20.51 -5.56 -14.25
C LEU A 59 19.28 -4.76 -14.66
N SER A 60 18.13 -5.42 -14.78
CA SER A 60 16.87 -4.76 -15.09
C SER A 60 16.48 -3.67 -14.08
N TYR A 61 16.92 -3.81 -12.81
CA TYR A 61 16.77 -2.76 -11.80
C TYR A 61 17.89 -1.72 -11.88
N ASP A 62 19.13 -2.17 -12.07
CA ASP A 62 20.30 -1.28 -12.07
C ASP A 62 20.25 -0.28 -13.24
N ASP A 63 19.69 -0.68 -14.39
CA ASP A 63 19.47 0.13 -15.59
C ASP A 63 18.23 1.05 -15.51
N LEU A 64 17.45 1.00 -14.43
CA LEU A 64 16.31 1.90 -14.28
C LEU A 64 16.75 3.36 -14.10
N PRO A 65 16.03 4.32 -14.69
CA PRO A 65 16.18 5.73 -14.35
C PRO A 65 16.05 5.95 -12.83
N HIS A 66 16.84 6.87 -12.28
CA HIS A 66 16.88 7.14 -10.83
C HIS A 66 15.49 7.37 -10.20
N HIS A 67 14.59 8.05 -10.93
CA HIS A 67 13.25 8.34 -10.45
C HIS A 67 12.34 7.11 -10.33
N LEU A 68 12.59 6.04 -11.10
CA LEU A 68 11.85 4.78 -11.03
C LEU A 68 12.42 3.79 -10.03
N LYS A 69 13.71 3.90 -9.66
CA LYS A 69 14.34 2.96 -8.73
C LYS A 69 13.59 2.85 -7.40
N SER A 70 13.19 3.98 -6.82
CA SER A 70 12.40 3.99 -5.57
C SER A 70 11.00 3.43 -5.76
N CYS A 71 10.35 3.71 -6.90
CA CYS A 71 9.05 3.15 -7.26
C CYS A 71 9.11 1.62 -7.44
N MET A 72 10.18 1.11 -8.05
CA MET A 72 10.40 -0.32 -8.24
C MET A 72 10.66 -1.04 -6.92
N LEU A 73 11.51 -0.50 -6.04
CA LEU A 73 11.74 -1.06 -4.70
C LEU A 73 10.45 -1.13 -3.87
N TYR A 74 9.52 -0.21 -4.12
CA TYR A 74 8.25 -0.15 -3.41
C TYR A 74 7.39 -1.41 -3.60
N PHE A 75 7.54 -2.13 -4.70
CA PHE A 75 6.82 -3.40 -4.91
C PHE A 75 7.23 -4.49 -3.92
N GLY A 76 8.47 -4.49 -3.42
CA GLY A 76 8.92 -5.47 -2.42
C GLY A 76 8.42 -5.19 -1.00
N ILE A 77 7.76 -4.05 -0.76
CA ILE A 77 7.03 -3.80 0.50
C ILE A 77 5.80 -4.70 0.60
N TYR A 78 5.17 -5.01 -0.54
CA TYR A 78 3.99 -5.85 -0.57
C TYR A 78 4.38 -7.33 -0.45
N PRO A 79 3.52 -8.16 0.18
CA PRO A 79 3.73 -9.61 0.25
C PRO A 79 3.86 -10.26 -1.14
N GLU A 80 4.42 -11.47 -1.17
CA GLU A 80 4.42 -12.32 -2.37
C GLU A 80 2.98 -12.50 -2.87
N ASP A 81 2.81 -12.59 -4.18
CA ASP A 81 1.51 -12.72 -4.87
C ASP A 81 0.50 -11.58 -4.68
N TYR A 82 0.89 -10.47 -4.04
CA TYR A 82 -0.04 -9.40 -3.71
C TYR A 82 -0.47 -8.62 -4.96
N THR A 83 -1.77 -8.63 -5.26
CA THR A 83 -2.36 -7.80 -6.32
C THR A 83 -2.54 -6.36 -5.82
N ILE A 84 -1.79 -5.43 -6.39
CA ILE A 84 -1.76 -4.03 -5.95
C ILE A 84 -2.71 -3.20 -6.83
N LYS A 85 -3.64 -2.48 -6.19
CA LYS A 85 -4.49 -1.50 -6.89
C LYS A 85 -3.63 -0.33 -7.37
N ARG A 86 -3.68 0.00 -8.66
CA ARG A 86 -2.94 1.11 -9.29
C ARG A 86 -3.04 2.41 -8.50
N LYS A 87 -4.29 2.82 -8.19
CA LYS A 87 -4.56 4.06 -7.44
C LYS A 87 -3.97 4.06 -6.02
N ARG A 88 -3.82 2.89 -5.38
CA ARG A 88 -3.21 2.80 -4.05
C ARG A 88 -1.72 3.10 -4.16
N LEU A 89 -1.05 2.41 -5.08
CA LEU A 89 0.38 2.53 -5.33
C LEU A 89 0.79 3.95 -5.74
N THR A 90 0.10 4.55 -6.72
CA THR A 90 0.48 5.87 -7.22
C THR A 90 0.29 6.98 -6.18
N ARG A 91 -0.77 6.91 -5.37
CA ARG A 91 -0.98 7.84 -4.24
C ARG A 91 0.11 7.74 -3.18
N GLN A 92 0.57 6.53 -2.91
CA GLN A 92 1.66 6.34 -1.96
C GLN A 92 3.00 6.87 -2.49
N TRP A 93 3.31 6.66 -3.77
CA TRP A 93 4.51 7.26 -4.40
C TRP A 93 4.50 8.79 -4.36
N MET A 94 3.33 9.40 -4.59
CA MET A 94 3.15 10.85 -4.44
C MET A 94 3.40 11.30 -2.99
N ALA A 95 2.81 10.62 -2.01
CA ALA A 95 2.95 10.96 -0.59
C ALA A 95 4.39 10.79 -0.07
N GLU A 96 5.12 9.79 -0.58
CA GLU A 96 6.55 9.60 -0.32
C GLU A 96 7.42 10.70 -0.93
N GLY A 97 6.95 11.31 -2.03
CA GLY A 97 7.67 12.33 -2.80
C GLY A 97 8.59 11.73 -3.86
N PHE A 98 8.28 10.54 -4.38
CA PHE A 98 9.04 9.92 -5.48
C PHE A 98 8.72 10.52 -6.84
N VAL A 99 7.49 11.03 -6.97
CA VAL A 99 6.97 11.63 -8.19
C VAL A 99 7.50 13.07 -8.28
N LYS A 100 8.14 13.41 -9.39
CA LYS A 100 8.68 14.76 -9.60
C LYS A 100 7.53 15.72 -9.86
N ASN A 101 7.61 16.91 -9.25
CA ASN A 101 6.67 17.97 -9.53
C ASN A 101 7.10 18.70 -10.81
N GLU A 102 6.35 18.52 -11.89
CA GLU A 102 6.54 19.23 -13.16
C GLU A 102 5.49 20.34 -13.24
N GLU A 103 5.92 21.61 -13.33
CA GLU A 103 5.06 22.81 -13.10
C GLU A 103 3.74 22.85 -13.90
N LYS A 104 3.65 22.09 -14.99
CA LYS A 104 2.49 22.09 -15.90
C LYS A 104 1.63 20.83 -15.83
N ARG A 105 1.99 19.85 -14.99
CA ARG A 105 1.38 18.51 -15.04
C ARG A 105 0.92 18.07 -13.66
N PRO A 106 -0.27 17.46 -13.54
CA PRO A 106 -0.73 16.92 -12.27
C PRO A 106 0.15 15.72 -11.87
N LEU A 107 0.51 15.65 -10.59
CA LEU A 107 1.33 14.56 -10.04
C LEU A 107 0.71 13.18 -10.31
N GLU A 108 -0.61 13.10 -10.39
CA GLU A 108 -1.33 11.88 -10.76
C GLU A 108 -0.86 11.39 -12.12
N GLU A 109 -0.85 12.22 -13.16
CA GLU A 109 -0.44 11.79 -14.50
C GLU A 109 1.01 11.31 -14.53
N VAL A 110 1.92 12.07 -13.91
CA VAL A 110 3.34 11.69 -13.84
C VAL A 110 3.52 10.35 -13.11
N SER A 111 2.79 10.13 -12.02
CA SER A 111 2.84 8.88 -11.26
C SER A 111 2.30 7.67 -12.05
N GLU A 112 1.31 7.89 -12.92
CA GLU A 112 0.77 6.86 -13.80
C GLU A 112 1.75 6.51 -14.93
N GLU A 113 2.44 7.50 -15.49
CA GLU A 113 3.50 7.28 -16.47
C GLU A 113 4.64 6.43 -15.91
N TYR A 114 5.04 6.69 -14.67
CA TYR A 114 6.06 5.88 -14.00
C TYR A 114 5.65 4.41 -13.91
N LEU A 115 4.39 4.13 -13.59
CA LEU A 115 3.88 2.75 -13.56
C LEU A 115 3.82 2.15 -14.97
N ILE A 116 3.35 2.90 -15.96
CA ILE A 116 3.27 2.45 -17.35
C ILE A 116 4.67 2.11 -17.88
N GLU A 117 5.69 2.92 -17.58
CA GLU A 117 7.07 2.63 -18.00
C GLU A 117 7.59 1.32 -17.37
N LEU A 118 7.33 1.08 -16.08
CA LEU A 118 7.69 -0.18 -15.43
C LEU A 118 7.00 -1.40 -16.06
N ILE A 119 5.74 -1.23 -16.48
CA ILE A 119 4.98 -2.27 -17.20
C ILE A 119 5.55 -2.48 -18.60
N GLN A 120 5.87 -1.42 -19.33
CA GLN A 120 6.45 -1.48 -20.69
C GLN A 120 7.83 -2.14 -20.69
N ARG A 121 8.57 -2.02 -19.60
CA ARG A 121 9.84 -2.73 -19.36
C ARG A 121 9.65 -4.20 -18.95
N SER A 122 8.41 -4.70 -18.92
CA SER A 122 8.04 -6.06 -18.50
C SER A 122 8.53 -6.43 -17.10
N LEU A 123 8.64 -5.43 -16.20
CA LEU A 123 9.03 -5.67 -14.80
C LEU A 123 7.83 -5.94 -13.91
N ILE A 124 6.65 -5.50 -14.35
CA ILE A 124 5.40 -5.55 -13.62
C ILE A 124 4.30 -6.14 -14.51
N ASN A 125 3.60 -7.15 -14.00
CA ASN A 125 2.44 -7.75 -14.64
C ASN A 125 1.18 -6.91 -14.42
N VAL A 126 0.36 -6.85 -15.46
CA VAL A 126 -0.99 -6.28 -15.37
C VAL A 126 -1.96 -7.39 -14.98
N SER A 127 -2.58 -7.26 -13.80
CA SER A 127 -3.51 -8.28 -13.28
C SER A 127 -4.93 -8.05 -13.76
N VAL A 128 -5.39 -6.79 -13.74
CA VAL A 128 -6.76 -6.43 -14.15
C VAL A 128 -6.72 -5.15 -14.98
N VAL A 129 -7.44 -5.15 -16.11
CA VAL A 129 -7.68 -3.98 -16.96
C VAL A 129 -9.14 -3.58 -16.83
N GLY A 130 -9.40 -2.28 -16.73
CA GLY A 130 -10.76 -1.74 -16.69
C GLY A 130 -11.39 -1.71 -18.08
N PHE A 131 -12.71 -1.52 -18.12
CA PHE A 131 -13.42 -1.29 -19.39
C PHE A 131 -12.92 -0.05 -20.14
N ASP A 132 -12.26 0.89 -19.43
CA ASP A 132 -11.61 2.08 -19.96
C ASP A 132 -10.24 1.78 -20.58
N GLY A 133 -9.82 0.51 -20.67
CA GLY A 133 -8.51 0.08 -21.15
C GLY A 133 -7.37 0.40 -20.19
N LYS A 134 -7.66 1.02 -19.03
CA LYS A 134 -6.63 1.40 -18.05
C LYS A 134 -6.37 0.27 -17.08
N VAL A 135 -5.10 0.13 -16.69
CA VAL A 135 -4.70 -0.80 -15.63
C VAL A 135 -5.50 -0.49 -14.35
N ARG A 136 -6.08 -1.51 -13.72
CA ARG A 136 -6.78 -1.40 -12.42
C ARG A 136 -5.91 -1.92 -11.29
N SER A 137 -5.25 -3.04 -11.53
CA SER A 137 -4.29 -3.62 -10.60
C SER A 137 -3.15 -4.29 -11.35
N CYS A 138 -2.01 -4.37 -10.65
CA CYS A 138 -0.77 -4.92 -11.14
C CYS A 138 -0.10 -5.74 -10.04
N GLN A 139 0.85 -6.58 -10.44
CA GLN A 139 1.59 -7.49 -9.58
C GLN A 139 3.03 -7.60 -10.10
N ILE A 140 4.00 -7.72 -9.21
CA ILE A 140 5.39 -7.99 -9.59
C ILE A 140 5.57 -9.50 -9.82
N HIS A 141 6.41 -9.90 -10.77
CA HIS A 141 6.74 -11.31 -10.97
C HIS A 141 7.49 -11.86 -9.75
N ASP A 142 7.18 -13.07 -9.28
CA ASP A 142 7.75 -13.63 -8.04
C ASP A 142 9.29 -13.66 -8.06
N VAL A 143 9.89 -14.03 -9.20
CA VAL A 143 11.35 -14.04 -9.36
C VAL A 143 11.93 -12.63 -9.26
N LEU A 144 11.26 -11.61 -9.82
CA LEU A 144 11.68 -10.21 -9.67
C LEU A 144 11.42 -9.68 -8.26
N HIS A 145 10.35 -10.12 -7.59
CA HIS A 145 10.07 -9.77 -6.20
C HIS A 145 11.22 -10.18 -5.29
N GLU A 146 11.79 -11.36 -5.51
CA GLU A 146 12.98 -11.83 -4.81
C GLU A 146 14.24 -10.99 -5.10
N VAL A 147 14.42 -10.51 -6.33
CA VAL A 147 15.50 -9.55 -6.66
C VAL A 147 15.31 -8.25 -5.89
N ILE A 148 14.08 -7.72 -5.88
CA ILE A 148 13.75 -6.46 -5.23
C ILE A 148 13.92 -6.55 -3.72
N ILE A 149 13.48 -7.64 -3.08
CA ILE A 149 13.69 -7.82 -1.63
C ILE A 149 15.18 -7.81 -1.28
N ARG A 150 16.05 -8.42 -2.10
CA ARG A 150 17.51 -8.35 -1.89
C ARG A 150 18.03 -6.92 -2.01
N LYS A 151 17.69 -6.22 -3.09
CA LYS A 151 18.07 -4.80 -3.28
C LYS A 151 17.56 -3.92 -2.14
N MET A 152 16.38 -4.19 -1.59
CA MET A 152 15.84 -3.45 -0.46
C MET A 152 16.66 -3.66 0.81
N LYS A 153 17.17 -4.88 1.06
CA LYS A 153 18.07 -5.17 2.18
C LYS A 153 19.41 -4.44 2.00
N ASP A 154 20.02 -4.54 0.82
CA ASP A 154 21.30 -3.91 0.49
C ASP A 154 21.26 -2.38 0.61
N LEU A 155 20.11 -1.77 0.28
CA LEU A 155 19.90 -0.32 0.32
C LEU A 155 19.23 0.17 1.60
N SER A 156 18.99 -0.71 2.58
CA SER A 156 18.23 -0.43 3.80
C SER A 156 16.90 0.30 3.52
N PHE A 157 16.22 -0.06 2.43
CA PHE A 157 15.08 0.70 1.91
C PHE A 157 13.82 0.53 2.78
N CYS A 158 13.57 -0.69 3.24
CA CYS A 158 12.45 -1.07 4.08
C CYS A 158 12.83 -2.27 4.95
N HIS A 159 12.36 -2.28 6.19
CA HIS A 159 12.44 -3.45 7.06
C HIS A 159 11.10 -4.21 6.96
N LEU A 160 11.19 -5.51 6.67
CA LEU A 160 10.05 -6.41 6.59
C LEU A 160 9.96 -7.12 7.95
N ILE A 161 8.82 -7.01 8.63
CA ILE A 161 8.59 -7.58 9.96
C ILE A 161 7.71 -8.83 9.81
N HIS A 162 8.28 -9.99 10.11
CA HIS A 162 7.59 -11.28 10.19
C HIS A 162 7.51 -11.80 11.64
N LYS A 163 6.60 -12.75 11.91
CA LYS A 163 6.39 -13.31 13.27
C LYS A 163 7.63 -13.98 13.88
N ASP A 164 8.54 -14.44 13.03
CA ASP A 164 9.68 -15.27 13.42
C ASP A 164 11.02 -14.51 13.37
N ASP A 165 11.00 -13.19 13.15
CA ASP A 165 12.24 -12.42 13.05
C ASP A 165 12.86 -12.22 14.44
N GLU A 166 13.88 -13.02 14.75
CA GLU A 166 14.79 -12.75 15.86
C GLU A 166 15.51 -11.42 15.62
N GLN A 167 15.34 -10.50 16.57
CA GLN A 167 16.04 -9.23 16.79
C GLN A 167 17.17 -8.91 15.78
N VAL A 168 16.81 -8.40 14.60
CA VAL A 168 17.78 -7.85 13.67
C VAL A 168 18.01 -6.38 14.04
N THR A 169 19.27 -5.99 14.22
CA THR A 169 19.67 -4.60 14.39
C THR A 169 19.10 -3.76 13.26
N ILE A 170 18.19 -2.85 13.60
CA ILE A 170 17.56 -1.96 12.63
C ILE A 170 18.60 -0.96 12.16
N ASP A 171 19.18 -1.21 10.99
CA ASP A 171 19.82 -0.17 10.19
C ASP A 171 18.85 1.00 9.98
N VAL A 172 19.38 2.16 9.56
CA VAL A 172 18.63 3.42 9.37
C VAL A 172 17.64 3.31 8.20
N THR A 173 16.65 2.43 8.32
CA THR A 173 15.55 2.26 7.36
C THR A 173 14.54 3.38 7.55
N ARG A 174 13.75 3.64 6.50
CA ARG A 174 12.72 4.68 6.51
C ARG A 174 11.31 4.12 6.37
N ARG A 175 11.16 2.80 6.24
CA ARG A 175 9.87 2.14 5.95
C ARG A 175 9.76 0.81 6.68
N PHE A 176 8.55 0.52 7.15
CA PHE A 176 8.18 -0.78 7.69
C PHE A 176 7.06 -1.42 6.89
N SER A 177 7.24 -2.70 6.55
CA SER A 177 6.16 -3.58 6.11
C SER A 177 5.91 -4.61 7.19
N ILE A 178 4.71 -4.62 7.74
CA ILE A 178 4.34 -5.46 8.87
C ILE A 178 3.41 -6.54 8.34
N ALA A 179 3.92 -7.76 8.20
CA ALA A 179 3.15 -8.90 7.73
C ALA A 179 2.28 -9.50 8.84
N ALA A 180 2.76 -9.42 10.08
CA ALA A 180 2.04 -9.86 11.26
C ALA A 180 2.61 -9.20 12.53
N ILE A 181 1.75 -8.86 13.47
CA ILE A 181 2.12 -8.27 14.76
C ILE A 181 2.10 -9.37 15.81
N SER A 182 3.21 -9.54 16.51
CA SER A 182 3.24 -10.38 17.70
C SER A 182 2.67 -9.60 18.90
N ASN A 183 2.14 -10.30 19.90
CA ASN A 183 1.65 -9.65 21.13
C ASN A 183 2.76 -8.97 21.95
N ASN A 184 4.03 -9.14 21.56
CA ASN A 184 5.16 -8.50 22.18
C ASN A 184 5.55 -7.29 21.34
N ASP A 185 5.47 -6.10 21.94
CA ASP A 185 6.36 -4.92 21.86
C ASP A 185 7.33 -4.69 20.67
N ASP A 186 7.09 -5.23 19.47
CA ASP A 186 7.96 -5.18 18.29
C ASP A 186 8.27 -3.73 17.89
N LEU A 187 7.33 -2.85 18.19
CA LEU A 187 7.44 -1.42 17.97
C LEU A 187 8.17 -0.65 19.06
N ARG A 188 8.36 -1.15 20.28
CA ARG A 188 9.08 -0.41 21.34
C ARG A 188 10.59 -0.52 21.21
N ASN A 189 11.10 -1.65 20.70
CA ASN A 189 12.55 -1.87 20.57
C ASN A 189 13.20 -1.15 19.38
N THR A 190 12.42 -0.54 18.49
CA THR A 190 12.96 0.15 17.31
C THR A 190 13.53 1.54 17.65
N SER A 191 14.84 1.76 17.75
CA SER A 191 15.39 3.07 18.17
C SER A 191 15.17 4.21 17.14
N ASN A 192 14.52 3.95 16.01
CA ASN A 192 14.58 4.78 14.82
C ASN A 192 13.35 5.71 14.66
N SER A 193 13.53 6.99 14.99
CA SER A 193 12.56 8.07 14.75
C SER A 193 12.44 8.47 13.27
N GLY A 194 13.30 7.93 12.39
CA GLY A 194 13.42 8.25 10.97
C GLY A 194 12.39 7.59 10.06
N ILE A 195 11.48 6.76 10.59
CA ILE A 195 10.47 6.06 9.79
C ILE A 195 9.47 7.06 9.18
N ARG A 196 9.24 6.89 7.89
CA ARG A 196 8.38 7.74 7.05
C ARG A 196 7.18 7.00 6.47
N ALA A 197 7.22 5.67 6.42
CA ALA A 197 6.08 4.89 5.95
C ALA A 197 5.90 3.58 6.70
N ILE A 198 4.64 3.24 6.99
CA ILE A 198 4.26 1.97 7.62
C ILE A 198 3.10 1.36 6.83
N PHE A 199 3.26 0.09 6.48
CA PHE A 199 2.26 -0.73 5.81
C PHE A 199 1.92 -1.91 6.71
N VAL A 200 0.63 -2.11 6.97
CA VAL A 200 0.16 -3.22 7.79
C VAL A 200 -0.65 -4.16 6.91
N PHE A 201 -0.14 -5.38 6.76
CA PHE A 201 -0.78 -6.48 6.03
C PHE A 201 -1.31 -7.57 6.95
N ASP A 202 -1.18 -7.39 8.26
CA ASP A 202 -1.69 -8.33 9.26
C ASP A 202 -3.21 -8.47 9.16
N LYS A 203 -3.66 -9.73 9.16
CA LYS A 203 -5.06 -10.12 9.15
C LYS A 203 -5.61 -10.33 10.57
N GLY A 204 -4.75 -10.33 11.59
CA GLY A 204 -5.10 -10.36 13.00
C GLY A 204 -5.71 -9.05 13.47
N GLU A 205 -6.35 -9.09 14.65
CA GLU A 205 -6.87 -7.89 15.31
C GLU A 205 -5.72 -7.02 15.80
N LEU A 206 -5.72 -5.76 15.38
CA LEU A 206 -4.67 -4.82 15.77
C LEU A 206 -4.89 -4.36 17.21
N PRO A 207 -3.92 -4.58 18.12
CA PRO A 207 -4.06 -4.12 19.49
C PRO A 207 -4.16 -2.60 19.58
N THR A 208 -4.96 -2.07 20.50
CA THR A 208 -5.11 -0.62 20.67
C THR A 208 -3.79 0.07 21.01
N HIS A 209 -2.95 -0.56 21.85
CA HIS A 209 -1.66 -0.03 22.26
C HIS A 209 -0.65 0.11 21.10
N PHE A 210 -0.80 -0.66 20.02
CA PHE A 210 0.01 -0.54 18.80
C PHE A 210 -0.14 0.87 18.21
N MET A 211 -1.39 1.34 18.12
CA MET A 211 -1.72 2.64 17.54
C MET A 211 -1.24 3.81 18.40
N ASP A 212 -1.33 3.66 19.73
CA ASP A 212 -0.84 4.65 20.68
C ASP A 212 0.68 4.82 20.58
N GLY A 213 1.41 3.69 20.54
CA GLY A 213 2.86 3.69 20.39
C GLY A 213 3.32 4.31 19.07
N LEU A 214 2.63 3.99 17.97
CA LEU A 214 2.95 4.45 16.62
C LEU A 214 2.97 5.99 16.54
N SER A 215 1.93 6.63 17.08
CA SER A 215 1.75 8.09 17.03
C SER A 215 2.76 8.83 17.90
N VAL A 216 3.23 8.23 18.99
CA VAL A 216 4.29 8.79 19.86
C VAL A 216 5.66 8.64 19.20
N LYS A 217 5.91 7.50 18.57
CA LYS A 217 7.24 7.11 18.14
C LYS A 217 7.67 7.68 16.78
N PHE A 218 6.79 7.63 15.78
CA PHE A 218 7.17 7.97 14.40
C PHE A 218 6.60 9.30 13.96
N LYS A 219 7.14 10.38 14.53
CA LYS A 219 6.69 11.75 14.22
C LYS A 219 6.90 12.16 12.76
N LEU A 220 7.81 11.49 12.04
CA LEU A 220 8.16 11.78 10.63
C LEU A 220 7.34 10.98 9.60
N LEU A 221 6.31 10.24 10.03
CA LEU A 221 5.45 9.48 9.12
C LEU A 221 4.78 10.37 8.08
N LYS A 222 4.88 9.94 6.82
CA LYS A 222 4.20 10.49 5.66
C LYS A 222 3.12 9.55 5.14
N VAL A 223 3.33 8.24 5.23
CA VAL A 223 2.42 7.22 4.71
C VAL A 223 2.07 6.23 5.81
N LEU A 224 0.76 6.04 6.03
CA LEU A 224 0.24 5.03 6.95
C LEU A 224 -0.90 4.28 6.26
N ASP A 225 -0.71 2.98 6.05
CA ASP A 225 -1.63 2.15 5.29
C ASP A 225 -2.07 0.92 6.09
N PHE A 226 -3.38 0.88 6.37
CA PHE A 226 -4.08 -0.16 7.11
C PHE A 226 -5.09 -0.92 6.24
N GLU A 227 -5.00 -0.84 4.90
CA GLU A 227 -6.01 -1.43 4.02
C GLU A 227 -6.20 -2.93 4.27
N ASN A 228 -7.45 -3.34 4.51
CA ASN A 228 -7.86 -4.70 4.90
C ASN A 228 -7.37 -5.20 6.27
N SER A 229 -6.84 -4.33 7.13
CA SER A 229 -6.51 -4.71 8.51
C SER A 229 -7.74 -4.73 9.41
N LEU A 230 -7.71 -5.55 10.47
CA LEU A 230 -8.76 -5.58 11.49
C LEU A 230 -8.54 -4.46 12.52
N LEU A 231 -8.61 -3.21 12.06
CA LEU A 231 -8.56 -2.01 12.90
C LEU A 231 -9.99 -1.55 13.26
N ASN A 232 -10.30 -1.49 14.56
CA ASN A 232 -11.63 -1.10 15.04
C ASN A 232 -11.75 0.40 15.36
N SER A 233 -10.65 1.06 15.72
CA SER A 233 -10.65 2.48 16.12
C SER A 233 -9.28 3.11 15.89
N ILE A 234 -9.25 4.43 15.95
CA ILE A 234 -8.04 5.24 15.81
C ILE A 234 -7.93 6.12 17.06
N PRO A 235 -6.77 6.16 17.73
CA PRO A 235 -6.59 6.96 18.93
C PRO A 235 -6.51 8.47 18.62
N ASP A 236 -6.93 9.30 19.58
CA ASP A 236 -6.86 10.76 19.47
C ASP A 236 -5.43 11.26 19.23
N ASN A 237 -4.41 10.57 19.75
CA ASN A 237 -3.01 10.96 19.56
C ASN A 237 -2.51 10.81 18.11
N MET A 238 -3.28 10.21 17.19
CA MET A 238 -2.93 10.13 15.77
C MET A 238 -2.77 11.51 15.14
N GLY A 239 -3.51 12.52 15.62
CA GLY A 239 -3.35 13.91 15.19
C GLY A 239 -1.96 14.50 15.41
N ASN A 240 -1.08 13.82 16.17
CA ASN A 240 0.31 14.22 16.36
C ASN A 240 1.21 13.89 15.16
N LEU A 241 0.74 13.12 14.17
CA LEU A 241 1.48 12.77 12.96
C LEU A 241 1.44 13.91 11.93
N PHE A 242 1.99 15.07 12.30
CA PHE A 242 1.91 16.31 11.52
C PHE A 242 2.42 16.18 10.07
N HIS A 243 3.38 15.29 9.82
CA HIS A 243 3.95 15.07 8.48
C HIS A 243 3.15 14.10 7.60
N LEU A 244 2.06 13.53 8.12
CA LEU A 244 1.29 12.52 7.41
C LEU A 244 0.62 13.14 6.17
N ARG A 245 0.83 12.51 5.02
CA ARG A 245 0.29 12.88 3.70
C ARG A 245 -0.71 11.86 3.17
N TYR A 246 -0.57 10.61 3.58
CA TYR A 246 -1.43 9.52 3.14
C TYR A 246 -1.87 8.68 4.34
N LEU A 247 -3.19 8.57 4.52
CA LEU A 247 -3.83 7.69 5.50
C LEU A 247 -4.86 6.81 4.78
N ASN A 248 -4.63 5.50 4.76
CA ASN A 248 -5.55 4.54 4.18
C ASN A 248 -6.12 3.64 5.27
N LEU A 249 -7.42 3.79 5.51
CA LEU A 249 -8.20 3.01 6.47
C LEU A 249 -9.21 2.12 5.73
N SER A 250 -9.08 1.98 4.42
CA SER A 250 -10.09 1.30 3.63
C SER A 250 -10.24 -0.17 4.02
N HIS A 251 -11.46 -0.68 4.04
CA HIS A 251 -11.79 -2.04 4.44
C HIS A 251 -11.36 -2.37 5.89
N THR A 252 -11.30 -1.37 6.77
CA THR A 252 -11.16 -1.56 8.22
C THR A 252 -12.53 -1.49 8.91
N LYS A 253 -12.57 -1.75 10.22
CA LYS A 253 -13.80 -1.69 11.03
C LYS A 253 -13.96 -0.35 11.76
N VAL A 254 -13.15 0.65 11.44
CA VAL A 254 -13.22 1.99 12.06
C VAL A 254 -14.61 2.58 11.90
N THR A 255 -15.20 3.03 13.00
CA THR A 255 -16.55 3.60 13.08
C THR A 255 -16.57 5.11 13.25
N ILE A 256 -15.54 5.68 13.91
CA ILE A 256 -15.48 7.09 14.26
C ILE A 256 -14.06 7.59 13.96
N LEU A 257 -13.95 8.79 13.40
CA LEU A 257 -12.69 9.52 13.32
C LEU A 257 -12.55 10.47 14.51
N PRO A 258 -11.40 10.50 15.19
CA PRO A 258 -11.17 11.43 16.28
C PRO A 258 -11.14 12.87 15.77
N ARG A 259 -11.55 13.85 16.59
CA ARG A 259 -11.48 15.28 16.25
C ARG A 259 -10.07 15.74 15.91
N SER A 260 -9.06 15.08 16.49
CA SER A 260 -7.65 15.34 16.22
C SER A 260 -7.23 15.05 14.78
N ILE A 261 -8.07 14.39 13.95
CA ILE A 261 -7.82 14.23 12.51
C ILE A 261 -7.55 15.58 11.84
N GLY A 262 -8.19 16.66 12.28
CA GLY A 262 -7.97 18.01 11.76
C GLY A 262 -6.57 18.58 12.02
N ASN A 263 -5.76 17.94 12.88
CA ASN A 263 -4.37 18.33 13.11
C ASN A 263 -3.41 17.79 12.04
N LEU A 264 -3.86 16.85 11.20
CA LEU A 264 -3.10 16.29 10.08
C LEU A 264 -3.08 17.26 8.89
N VAL A 265 -2.68 18.51 9.09
CA VAL A 265 -2.79 19.60 8.11
C VAL A 265 -2.00 19.38 6.80
N ASN A 266 -1.12 18.37 6.76
CA ASN A 266 -0.40 17.95 5.56
C ASN A 266 -1.04 16.77 4.83
N LEU A 267 -2.19 16.27 5.29
CA LEU A 267 -2.85 15.11 4.71
C LEU A 267 -3.37 15.44 3.31
N GLU A 268 -2.94 14.68 2.32
CA GLU A 268 -3.30 14.81 0.91
C GLU A 268 -4.30 13.74 0.49
N THR A 269 -4.26 12.56 1.11
CA THR A 269 -5.20 11.46 0.88
C THR A 269 -5.70 10.88 2.21
N LEU A 270 -7.02 10.81 2.35
CA LEU A 270 -7.72 10.08 3.41
C LEU A 270 -8.68 9.08 2.76
N ASP A 271 -8.37 7.79 2.85
CA ASP A 271 -9.19 6.73 2.24
C ASP A 271 -10.01 5.99 3.30
N LEU A 272 -11.34 6.16 3.24
CA LEU A 272 -12.32 5.62 4.19
C LEU A 272 -13.28 4.61 3.51
N ARG A 273 -12.96 4.15 2.30
CA ARG A 273 -13.82 3.20 1.56
C ARG A 273 -14.01 1.91 2.37
N GLN A 274 -15.23 1.43 2.45
CA GLN A 274 -15.59 0.24 3.21
C GLN A 274 -15.20 0.30 4.70
N THR A 275 -15.12 1.50 5.28
CA THR A 275 -15.14 1.68 6.74
C THR A 275 -16.58 1.80 7.23
N LYS A 276 -16.77 1.77 8.56
CA LYS A 276 -18.06 2.02 9.19
C LYS A 276 -18.22 3.49 9.65
N VAL A 277 -17.34 4.38 9.18
CA VAL A 277 -17.44 5.82 9.46
C VAL A 277 -18.66 6.35 8.74
N HIS A 278 -19.60 6.89 9.51
CA HIS A 278 -20.85 7.47 9.00
C HIS A 278 -20.85 8.99 9.07
N GLU A 279 -20.17 9.58 10.06
CA GLU A 279 -20.09 11.03 10.26
C GLU A 279 -18.62 11.47 10.28
N LEU A 280 -18.32 12.51 9.50
CA LEU A 280 -17.01 13.15 9.55
C LEU A 280 -17.00 14.25 10.62
N PRO A 281 -15.96 14.32 11.48
CA PRO A 281 -15.85 15.41 12.45
C PRO A 281 -15.66 16.75 11.73
N LYS A 282 -16.27 17.81 12.26
CA LYS A 282 -16.16 19.18 11.69
C LYS A 282 -14.71 19.63 11.49
N GLU A 283 -13.78 19.13 12.31
CA GLU A 283 -12.36 19.42 12.21
C GLU A 283 -11.71 18.96 10.91
N ILE A 284 -12.39 18.14 10.10
CA ILE A 284 -11.97 17.81 8.72
C ILE A 284 -11.71 19.09 7.91
N ASN A 285 -12.43 20.18 8.19
CA ASN A 285 -12.29 21.47 7.53
C ASN A 285 -10.88 22.09 7.61
N LYS A 286 -10.04 21.64 8.55
CA LYS A 286 -8.65 22.08 8.70
C LYS A 286 -7.71 21.44 7.69
N LEU A 287 -8.14 20.36 7.02
CA LEU A 287 -7.33 19.59 6.07
C LEU A 287 -7.27 20.27 4.69
N THR A 288 -6.79 21.51 4.66
CA THR A 288 -6.77 22.35 3.45
C THR A 288 -5.94 21.80 2.29
N LYS A 289 -5.01 20.87 2.57
CA LYS A 289 -4.20 20.14 1.57
C LYS A 289 -4.82 18.82 1.11
N LEU A 290 -5.97 18.42 1.65
CA LEU A 290 -6.62 17.17 1.28
C LEU A 290 -7.07 17.23 -0.16
N ARG A 291 -6.56 16.31 -0.99
CA ARG A 291 -6.86 16.21 -2.42
C ARG A 291 -7.86 15.11 -2.71
N LEU A 292 -7.80 14.03 -1.94
CA LEU A 292 -8.60 12.84 -2.17
C LEU A 292 -9.28 12.40 -0.86
N LEU A 293 -10.60 12.34 -0.88
CA LEU A 293 -11.42 11.76 0.18
C LEU A 293 -12.36 10.68 -0.38
N PRO A 294 -11.84 9.49 -0.75
CA PRO A 294 -12.67 8.36 -1.11
C PRO A 294 -13.38 7.82 0.13
N VAL A 295 -14.71 7.89 0.11
CA VAL A 295 -15.54 7.45 1.21
C VAL A 295 -16.83 6.85 0.66
N TYR A 296 -17.17 5.66 1.13
CA TYR A 296 -18.44 4.96 0.93
C TYR A 296 -18.41 3.65 1.71
N TYR A 297 -19.58 3.15 2.07
CA TYR A 297 -19.77 1.78 2.57
C TYR A 297 -20.73 1.05 1.64
N ARG A 298 -20.43 -0.21 1.26
CA ARG A 298 -21.38 -1.03 0.49
C ARG A 298 -21.81 -2.26 1.28
N ARG A 299 -23.12 -2.44 1.40
CA ARG A 299 -23.73 -3.61 2.04
C ARG A 299 -23.87 -4.71 1.01
N TYR A 300 -23.16 -5.82 1.21
CA TYR A 300 -23.25 -6.99 0.31
C TYR A 300 -24.29 -8.02 0.79
N GLU A 301 -25.02 -7.75 1.89
CA GLU A 301 -26.03 -8.64 2.44
C GLU A 301 -27.43 -8.34 1.87
N GLY A 302 -28.00 -9.35 1.21
CA GLY A 302 -29.42 -9.73 1.28
C GLY A 302 -30.49 -8.72 0.83
N HIS A 303 -31.08 -9.02 -0.34
CA HIS A 303 -32.29 -8.46 -0.95
C HIS A 303 -32.12 -7.26 -1.90
N TYR A 304 -32.84 -7.40 -3.02
CA TYR A 304 -32.84 -6.62 -4.27
C TYR A 304 -33.37 -5.18 -4.13
N ASP A 305 -33.06 -4.49 -3.03
CA ASP A 305 -33.36 -3.05 -2.95
C ASP A 305 -32.25 -2.30 -3.67
N MET A 306 -32.50 -2.07 -4.96
CA MET A 306 -31.61 -1.41 -5.93
C MET A 306 -31.15 0.00 -5.50
N LEU A 307 -31.75 0.57 -4.44
CA LEU A 307 -31.66 1.99 -4.10
C LEU A 307 -30.72 2.32 -2.92
N ASN A 308 -30.28 1.35 -2.09
CA ASN A 308 -29.49 1.62 -0.86
C ASN A 308 -28.19 0.81 -0.72
N PHE A 309 -27.59 0.36 -1.83
CA PHE A 309 -26.38 -0.48 -1.80
C PHE A 309 -25.13 0.26 -1.32
N THR A 310 -25.08 1.58 -1.49
CA THR A 310 -23.92 2.41 -1.15
C THR A 310 -24.35 3.54 -0.22
N THR A 311 -23.78 3.57 0.98
CA THR A 311 -23.97 4.63 1.97
C THR A 311 -22.78 5.58 1.90
N GLY A 312 -23.05 6.89 1.94
CA GLY A 312 -22.02 7.94 1.95
C GLY A 312 -21.53 8.23 3.36
N VAL A 313 -21.02 9.45 3.57
CA VAL A 313 -20.84 10.01 4.91
C VAL A 313 -21.60 11.31 5.06
N GLN A 314 -22.04 11.54 6.28
CA GLN A 314 -22.58 12.81 6.74
C GLN A 314 -21.45 13.79 7.03
N LEU A 315 -21.68 15.03 6.65
CA LEU A 315 -20.83 16.16 6.97
C LEU A 315 -21.72 17.37 7.20
N GLN A 316 -21.67 17.93 8.41
CA GLN A 316 -22.54 19.04 8.78
C GLN A 316 -22.11 20.37 8.14
N GLU A 317 -20.81 20.70 8.18
CA GLU A 317 -20.26 21.94 7.65
C GLU A 317 -18.73 21.83 7.45
N GLY A 318 -18.15 22.75 6.67
CA GLY A 318 -16.71 22.92 6.50
C GLY A 318 -16.06 22.17 5.34
N ILE A 319 -16.83 21.53 4.44
CA ILE A 319 -16.27 20.98 3.18
C ILE A 319 -15.68 22.09 2.32
N GLY A 320 -16.27 23.29 2.35
CA GLY A 320 -15.82 24.44 1.57
C GLY A 320 -14.40 24.91 1.92
N CYS A 321 -13.86 24.51 3.07
CA CYS A 321 -12.49 24.80 3.46
C CYS A 321 -11.47 23.89 2.77
N LEU A 322 -11.90 22.77 2.18
CA LEU A 322 -11.04 21.78 1.52
C LEU A 322 -10.67 22.21 0.09
N LYS A 323 -10.03 23.38 -0.04
CA LYS A 323 -9.75 24.03 -1.33
C LYS A 323 -8.91 23.20 -2.30
N SER A 324 -8.16 22.22 -1.80
CA SER A 324 -7.34 21.33 -2.63
C SER A 324 -8.07 20.06 -3.08
N LEU A 325 -9.33 19.85 -2.67
CA LEU A 325 -10.06 18.60 -2.86
C LEU A 325 -10.43 18.42 -4.33
N GLN A 326 -9.86 17.38 -4.94
CA GLN A 326 -10.06 17.05 -6.35
C GLN A 326 -11.08 15.92 -6.55
N LYS A 327 -11.19 14.99 -5.59
CA LYS A 327 -12.11 13.86 -5.69
C LYS A 327 -12.77 13.56 -4.35
N LEU A 328 -14.09 13.67 -4.36
CA LEU A 328 -15.01 13.27 -3.32
C LEU A 328 -15.97 12.22 -3.91
N TYR A 329 -16.22 11.14 -3.20
CA TYR A 329 -16.92 9.98 -3.76
C TYR A 329 -18.41 9.94 -3.38
N PHE A 330 -18.76 9.86 -2.09
CA PHE A 330 -20.16 9.80 -1.64
C PHE A 330 -20.35 10.63 -0.37
N LEU A 331 -21.15 11.69 -0.47
CA LEU A 331 -21.68 12.44 0.67
C LEU A 331 -23.19 12.26 0.76
N GLU A 332 -23.70 12.19 1.98
CA GLU A 332 -25.14 12.19 2.24
C GLU A 332 -25.66 13.63 2.24
N ALA A 333 -26.60 13.91 1.33
CA ALA A 333 -27.05 15.26 1.04
C ALA A 333 -28.22 15.73 1.92
N ASP A 334 -28.87 14.83 2.63
CA ASP A 334 -30.00 15.05 3.52
C ASP A 334 -29.61 15.65 4.89
N HIS A 335 -28.33 15.52 5.28
CA HIS A 335 -27.87 15.93 6.61
C HIS A 335 -27.20 17.32 6.67
N GLY A 336 -26.72 17.85 5.55
CA GLY A 336 -26.02 19.15 5.49
C GLY A 336 -26.85 20.32 4.96
N GLY A 337 -28.10 20.06 4.53
CA GLY A 337 -29.02 21.09 4.04
C GLY A 337 -28.46 21.94 2.88
N VAL A 338 -29.00 23.16 2.74
CA VAL A 338 -28.61 24.11 1.67
C VAL A 338 -27.16 24.57 1.81
N ASP A 339 -26.63 24.61 3.03
CA ASP A 339 -25.28 25.12 3.30
C ASP A 339 -24.19 24.17 2.80
N LEU A 340 -24.37 22.85 2.91
CA LEU A 340 -23.46 21.87 2.29
C LEU A 340 -23.37 22.06 0.77
N PHE A 341 -24.50 22.26 0.09
CA PHE A 341 -24.51 22.53 -1.36
C PHE A 341 -23.83 23.86 -1.71
N ARG A 342 -23.96 24.88 -0.86
CA ARG A 342 -23.26 26.17 -1.04
C ARG A 342 -21.76 25.98 -0.90
N GLU A 343 -21.31 25.18 0.07
CA GLU A 343 -19.90 24.89 0.28
C GLU A 343 -19.30 24.02 -0.82
N LEU A 344 -20.03 23.02 -1.33
CA LEU A 344 -19.58 22.21 -2.46
C LEU A 344 -19.32 23.04 -3.72
N LYS A 345 -20.05 24.14 -3.93
CA LYS A 345 -19.78 25.10 -5.02
C LYS A 345 -18.46 25.86 -4.86
N MET A 346 -17.91 25.91 -3.65
CA MET A 346 -16.61 26.55 -3.40
C MET A 346 -15.43 25.64 -3.73
N LEU A 347 -15.68 24.34 -3.97
CA LEU A 347 -14.67 23.40 -4.43
C LEU A 347 -14.50 23.54 -5.95
N THR A 348 -13.28 23.81 -6.39
CA THR A 348 -12.91 24.04 -7.80
C THR A 348 -12.48 22.78 -8.52
#